data_AF-A0A5C7J3T0-F1
#
_entry.id   AF-A0A5C7J3T0-F1
#
_cell.length_a   1.000
_cell.length_b   1.000
_cell.length_c   1.000
_cell.angle_alpha   90.00
_cell.angle_beta   90.00
_cell.angle_gamma   90.00
#
_symmetry.space_group_name_H-M   'P 1'
#
loop_
_entity.id
_entity.type
_entity.pdbx_description
1 polymer ?
#
loop_
_entity_poly.entity_id
_entity_poly.type
_entity_poly.pdbx_seq_one_letter_code
_entity_poly.pdbx_strand_id
1 'polypeptide(L)' 'MAPEALVQHESSVRSDVWSYGVLMWEVWEMGLSRPYSHINTPATLLHRLAYGERLPQPRGYVKENR' A
#
# COMPACT_ATOMS: atom_id res chain seq x y z
N MET A 1 -2.90 -4.34 4.15
CA MET A 1 -3.30 -4.02 5.53
C MET A 1 -2.54 -2.80 6.01
N ALA A 2 -3.14 -2.00 6.88
CA ALA A 2 -2.52 -0.83 7.50
C ALA A 2 -1.46 -1.23 8.55
N PRO A 3 -0.44 -0.39 8.80
CA PRO A 3 0.60 -0.67 9.80
C PRO A 3 0.03 -0.96 11.20
N GLU A 4 -0.93 -0.16 11.66
CA GLU A 4 -1.57 -0.30 12.96
C GLU A 4 -2.34 -1.62 13.08
N ALA A 5 -3.02 -2.04 12.02
CA ALA A 5 -3.73 -3.31 11.99
C ALA A 5 -2.78 -4.52 12.02
N LEU A 6 -1.56 -4.39 11.48
CA LEU A 6 -0.54 -5.43 11.52
C LEU A 6 0.15 -5.56 12.89
N VAL A 7 0.25 -4.46 13.64
CA VAL A 7 0.97 -4.41 14.92
C VAL A 7 0.05 -4.65 16.10
N GLN A 8 -1.10 -3.98 16.11
CA GLN A 8 -2.01 -3.92 17.26
C GLN A 8 -3.21 -4.84 17.09
N HIS A 9 -3.37 -5.46 15.91
CA HIS A 9 -4.57 -6.23 15.54
C HIS A 9 -5.87 -5.41 15.66
N GLU A 10 -5.76 -4.08 15.60
CA GLU A 10 -6.89 -3.16 15.64
C GLU A 10 -7.29 -2.76 14.22
N SER A 11 -8.57 -2.91 13.90
CA SER A 11 -9.16 -2.34 12.69
C SER A 11 -9.97 -1.09 13.03
N SER A 12 -9.85 -0.08 12.18
CA SER A 12 -10.60 1.16 12.29
C SER A 12 -10.89 1.72 10.89
N VAL A 13 -11.77 2.71 10.82
CA VAL A 13 -12.03 3.44 9.56
C VAL A 13 -10.73 3.99 8.95
N ARG A 14 -9.73 4.34 9.77
CA ARG A 14 -8.43 4.83 9.28
C ARG A 14 -7.60 3.70 8.63
N SER A 15 -7.61 2.50 9.20
CA SER A 15 -6.96 1.34 8.59
C SER A 15 -7.64 0.90 7.29
N ASP A 16 -8.95 1.12 7.20
CA ASP A 16 -9.73 0.85 5.99
C ASP A 16 -9.36 1.83 4.88
N VAL A 17 -9.23 3.13 5.20
CA VAL A 17 -8.75 4.16 4.25
C VAL A 17 -7.37 3.81 3.70
N TRP A 18 -6.45 3.32 4.55
CA TRP A 18 -5.15 2.84 4.09
C TRP A 18 -5.29 1.67 3.11
N SER A 19 -6.08 0.67 3.47
CA SER A 19 -6.28 -0.52 2.65
C SER A 19 -6.98 -0.19 1.32
N TYR A 20 -7.88 0.79 1.32
CA TYR A 20 -8.48 1.37 0.11
C TYR A 20 -7.43 2.00 -0.80
N GLY A 21 -6.46 2.75 -0.27
CA GLY A 21 -5.36 3.31 -1.08
C GLY A 21 -4.51 2.23 -1.75
N VAL A 22 -4.22 1.13 -1.06
CA VAL A 22 -3.54 -0.04 -1.64
C VAL A 22 -4.41 -0.69 -2.71
N LEU A 23 -5.71 -0.86 -2.47
CA LEU A 23 -6.65 -1.40 -3.45
C LEU A 23 -6.70 -0.56 -4.73
N MET A 24 -6.77 0.76 -4.60
CA MET A 24 -6.74 1.65 -5.77
C MET A 24 -5.46 1.46 -6.59
N TRP A 25 -4.31 1.32 -5.93
CA TRP A 25 -3.06 1.02 -6.60
C TRP A 25 -3.11 -0.31 -7.38
N GLU A 26 -3.65 -1.37 -6.76
CA GLU A 26 -3.84 -2.67 -7.42
C GLU A 26 -4.76 -2.59 -8.65
N VAL A 27 -5.82 -1.79 -8.56
CA VAL A 27 -6.75 -1.53 -9.68
C VAL A 27 -6.01 -0.84 -10.84
N TRP A 28 -5.17 0.17 -10.57
CA TRP A 28 -4.38 0.83 -11.62
C TRP A 28 -3.30 -0.06 -12.22
N GLU A 29 -2.76 -1.01 -11.47
CA GLU A 29 -1.86 -2.05 -11.98
C GLU A 29 -2.60 -3.18 -12.71
N MET A 30 -3.94 -3.14 -12.77
CA MET A 30 -4.79 -4.19 -13.37
C MET A 30 -4.50 -5.58 -12.78
N GLY A 31 -4.09 -5.64 -11.51
CA GLY A 31 -3.68 -6.88 -10.84
C GLY A 31 -2.42 -7.55 -11.41
N LEU A 32 -1.67 -6.88 -12.30
CA LEU A 32 -0.43 -7.41 -12.89
C LEU A 32 0.73 -7.44 -11.89
N SER A 33 0.68 -6.55 -10.89
CA SER A 33 1.70 -6.41 -9.85
C SER A 33 1.10 -6.62 -8.47
N ARG A 34 1.85 -7.27 -7.57
CA ARG A 34 1.50 -7.37 -6.15
C ARG A 34 2.09 -6.19 -5.37
N PRO A 35 1.32 -5.54 -4.48
CA PRO A 35 1.83 -4.44 -3.67
C PRO A 35 2.98 -4.93 -2.79
N TYR A 36 4.07 -4.15 -2.73
CA TYR A 36 5.26 -4.45 -1.93
C TYR A 36 5.88 -5.84 -2.18
N SER A 37 5.79 -6.35 -3.41
CA SER A 37 6.28 -7.69 -3.78
C SER A 37 7.77 -7.94 -3.54
N HIS A 38 8.58 -6.89 -3.40
CA HIS A 38 10.00 -6.94 -3.06
C HIS A 38 10.28 -7.16 -1.56
N ILE A 39 9.26 -7.12 -0.71
CA ILE A 39 9.38 -7.22 0.75
C ILE A 39 8.80 -8.57 1.21
N ASN A 40 9.65 -9.38 1.85
CA ASN A 40 9.30 -10.77 2.19
C ASN A 40 8.70 -10.96 3.58
N THR A 41 8.76 -9.95 4.47
CA THR A 41 8.27 -10.08 5.85
C THR A 41 7.48 -8.84 6.30
N PRO A 42 6.44 -9.01 7.14
CA PRO A 42 5.68 -7.88 7.70
C PRO A 42 6.54 -6.91 8.51
N ALA A 43 7.54 -7.41 9.25
CA ALA A 43 8.44 -6.56 10.04
C ALA A 43 9.26 -5.60 9.17
N THR A 44 9.82 -6.09 8.06
CA THR A 44 10.57 -5.26 7.10
C THR A 44 9.65 -4.25 6.41
N LEU A 45 8.40 -4.64 6.10
CA LEU A 45 7.41 -3.74 5.54
C LEU A 45 7.11 -2.59 6.52
N LEU A 46 6.81 -2.90 7.78
CA LEU A 46 6.54 -1.91 8.82
C LEU A 46 7.71 -0.92 8.99
N HIS A 47 8.93 -1.43 9.04
CA HIS A 47 10.13 -0.59 9.12
C HIS A 47 10.18 0.38 7.93
N ARG A 48 10.10 -0.11 6.69
CA ARG A 48 10.14 0.74 5.48
C ARG A 48 9.01 1.78 5.44
N LEU A 49 7.80 1.38 5.83
CA LEU A 49 6.66 2.29 5.92
C LEU A 49 6.89 3.42 6.95
N ALA A 50 7.56 3.12 8.07
CA ALA A 50 7.96 4.09 9.08
C ALA A 50 9.02 5.09 8.56
N TYR A 51 9.91 4.65 7.65
CA TYR A 51 10.85 5.53 6.94
C TYR A 51 10.23 6.29 5.75
N GLY A 52 8.91 6.16 5.54
CA GLY A 52 8.18 6.90 4.51
C GLY A 52 8.17 6.24 3.14
N GLU A 53 8.67 5.01 2.98
CA GLU A 53 8.52 4.26 1.74
C GLU A 53 7.02 4.05 1.45
N ARG A 54 6.62 4.23 0.19
CA ARG A 54 5.26 4.00 -0.30
C ARG A 54 5.34 3.28 -1.64
N LEU A 55 4.21 2.73 -2.09
CA LEU A 55 4.13 2.12 -3.43
C LEU A 55 4.54 3.15 -4.49
N PRO A 56 5.29 2.74 -5.53
CA PRO A 56 5.59 3.61 -6.66
C PRO A 56 4.30 3.97 -7.40
N GLN A 57 4.32 5.02 -8.20
CA GLN A 57 3.21 5.36 -9.07
C GLN A 57 2.87 4.15 -9.98
N PRO A 58 1.60 3.73 -10.06
CA PRO A 58 1.22 2.60 -10.88
C PRO A 58 1.32 2.96 -12.38
N ARG A 59 1.66 1.99 -13.21
CA ARG A 59 1.93 2.16 -14.65
C ARG A 59 0.71 2.63 -15.42
N GLY A 60 -0.48 2.19 -15.02
CA GLY A 60 -1.75 2.61 -15.62
C GLY A 60 -2.15 4.05 -15.28
N TYR A 61 -1.45 4.72 -14.36
CA TYR A 61 -1.72 6.12 -14.04
C TYR A 61 -1.02 7.04 -15.05
N VAL A 62 -1.84 7.73 -15.84
CA VAL A 62 -1.43 8.85 -16.69
C VAL A 62 -1.77 10.14 -15.95
N LYS A 63 -0.76 10.98 -15.68
CA LYS A 63 -0.99 12.30 -15.09
C LYS A 63 -1.58 13.18 -16.18
N GLU A 64 -2.89 13.42 -16.10
CA GLU A 64 -3.57 14.36 -16.99
C GLU A 64 -3.01 15.77 -16.73
N ASN A 65 -2.23 16.30 -17.68
CA ASN A 65 -1.74 17.67 -17.61
C ASN A 65 -2.91 18.60 -17.99
N ARG A 66 -3.63 19.11 -16.98
CA ARG A 66 -4.52 20.26 -17.10
C ARG A 66 -3.80 21.54 -16.72
#